data_AF-A0A224XNI3-F1
#
_entry.id   AF-A0A224XNI3-F1
#
_cell.length_a   1.000
_cell.length_b   1.000
_cell.length_c   1.000
_cell.angle_alpha   90.00
_cell.angle_beta   90.00
_cell.angle_gamma   90.00
#
_symmetry.space_group_name_H-M   'P 1'
#
loop_
_entity.id
_entity.type
_entity.pdbx_description
1 polymer ?
#
loop_
_entity_poly.entity_id
_entity_poly.type
_entity_poly.pdbx_seq_one_letter_code
_entity_poly.pdbx_strand_id
1 'polypeptide(L)'
;MTQNFQTFSRLVLIALVMFSVFELGDSQRQQPFPEGGRLIPQRPQQQFPQRQQQQFPPQRPQQQIPQQQQRPQQQIPQQQQQPQQCNIICTAEYNPVCATRNEERRTFDNRCLLRRENQCNAPPQWELFRLGICAPILQT
;
A
#
# COMPACT_ATOMS: atom_id res chain seq x y z
N MET A 1 29.30 55.28 12.46
CA MET A 1 29.07 54.38 11.31
C MET A 1 29.65 52.99 11.61
N THR A 2 29.04 52.20 12.50
CA THR A 2 29.62 50.92 12.98
C THR A 2 28.60 49.80 13.24
N GLN A 3 27.34 49.95 12.78
CA GLN A 3 26.28 48.93 12.99
C GLN A 3 26.31 47.77 11.97
N ASN A 4 26.96 47.93 10.82
CA ASN A 4 26.99 46.87 9.79
C ASN A 4 28.12 45.85 10.02
N PHE A 5 29.31 46.28 10.43
CA PHE A 5 30.49 45.40 10.54
C PHE A 5 30.36 44.33 11.63
N GLN A 6 29.72 44.67 12.76
CA GLN A 6 29.42 43.75 13.86
C GLN A 6 28.44 42.63 13.44
N THR A 7 27.45 42.98 12.61
CA THR A 7 26.44 42.03 12.10
C THR A 7 27.03 41.06 11.09
N PHE A 8 27.88 41.54 10.17
CA PHE A 8 28.60 40.67 9.22
C PHE A 8 29.53 39.69 9.94
N SER A 9 30.26 40.14 10.96
CA SER A 9 31.15 39.27 11.75
C SER A 9 30.38 38.16 12.49
N ARG A 10 29.20 38.48 13.05
CA ARG A 10 28.33 37.49 13.71
C ARG A 10 27.76 36.46 12.75
N LEU A 11 27.33 36.86 11.55
CA LEU A 11 26.80 35.94 10.55
C LEU A 11 27.87 34.96 10.02
N VAL A 12 29.10 35.44 9.83
CA VAL A 12 30.23 34.59 9.42
C VAL A 12 30.60 33.58 10.51
N LEU A 13 30.62 34.00 11.78
CA LEU A 13 30.83 33.09 12.92
C LEU A 13 29.73 32.02 13.04
N ILE A 14 28.46 32.39 12.89
CA ILE A 14 27.35 31.44 12.92
C ILE A 14 27.46 30.43 11.77
N ALA A 15 27.78 30.88 10.55
CA ALA A 15 27.96 30.00 9.40
C ALA A 15 29.13 29.00 9.60
N LEU A 16 30.26 29.44 10.17
CA LEU A 16 31.40 28.58 10.47
C LEU A 16 31.11 27.54 11.58
N VAL A 17 30.34 27.92 12.60
CA VAL A 17 29.90 26.99 13.66
C VAL A 17 28.90 25.97 13.10
N MET A 18 27.97 26.39 12.24
CA MET A 18 27.03 25.47 11.59
C MET A 18 27.73 24.50 10.63
N PHE A 19 28.74 24.96 9.88
CA PHE A 19 29.55 24.11 8.99
C PHE A 19 30.40 23.09 9.77
N SER A 20 30.89 23.45 10.96
CA SER A 20 31.68 22.55 11.81
C SER A 20 30.82 21.55 12.62
N VAL A 21 29.55 21.87 12.91
CA VAL A 21 28.61 20.93 13.56
C VAL A 21 28.05 19.90 12.55
N PHE A 22 28.00 20.21 11.26
CA PHE A 22 27.44 19.32 10.23
C PHE A 22 28.35 18.13 9.86
N GLU A 23 29.63 18.16 10.21
CA GLU A 23 30.65 17.10 9.96
C GLU A 23 30.85 16.14 11.17
N LEU A 24 29.87 16.05 12.07
CA LEU A 24 29.85 15.07 13.17
C LEU A 24 28.58 14.21 13.17
N GLY A 25 27.93 14.07 12.01
CA GLY A 25 26.76 13.23 11.80
C GLY A 25 27.11 11.84 11.26
N ASP A 26 27.03 10.85 12.15
CA ASP A 26 26.80 9.42 11.87
C ASP A 26 27.97 8.57 11.32
N SER A 27 28.98 8.34 12.16
CA SER A 27 29.76 7.10 12.07
C SER A 27 28.89 5.95 12.63
N GLN A 28 28.02 5.41 11.78
CA GLN A 28 27.16 4.28 12.09
C GLN A 28 28.02 3.09 12.55
N ARG A 29 27.76 2.66 13.77
CA ARG A 29 28.29 1.45 14.39
C ARG A 29 27.97 0.20 13.55
N GLN A 30 28.93 -0.27 12.74
CA GLN A 30 28.87 -1.63 12.19
C GLN A 30 29.39 -2.62 13.22
N GLN A 31 28.44 -3.31 13.89
CA GLN A 31 28.73 -4.54 14.60
C GLN A 31 29.15 -5.62 13.57
N PRO A 32 30.14 -6.47 13.86
CA PRO A 32 30.38 -7.67 13.05
C PRO A 32 29.15 -8.58 13.15
N PHE A 33 28.59 -8.97 12.01
CA PHE A 33 27.60 -10.04 11.94
C PHE A 33 28.23 -11.34 12.48
N PRO A 34 27.56 -12.11 13.35
CA PRO A 34 28.01 -13.47 13.63
C PRO A 34 27.82 -14.29 12.34
N GLU A 35 28.90 -14.92 11.88
CA GLU A 35 28.89 -15.90 10.79
C GLU A 35 28.12 -17.16 11.23
N GLY A 36 26.79 -17.05 11.23
CA GLY A 36 25.85 -18.14 11.42
C GLY A 36 25.11 -18.39 10.12
N GLY A 37 25.83 -18.81 9.08
CA GLY A 37 25.24 -19.18 7.80
C GLY A 37 24.29 -20.35 7.97
N ARG A 38 22.97 -20.09 7.89
CA ARG A 38 21.97 -21.14 7.74
C ARG A 38 22.17 -21.76 6.36
N LEU A 39 22.70 -22.98 6.28
CA LEU A 39 22.80 -23.74 5.04
C LEU A 39 21.42 -23.75 4.37
N ILE A 40 21.26 -23.00 3.29
CA ILE A 40 20.05 -23.05 2.47
C ILE A 40 20.15 -24.35 1.67
N PRO A 41 19.21 -25.30 1.81
CA PRO A 41 19.22 -26.49 0.96
C PRO A 41 19.10 -26.02 -0.49
N GLN A 42 20.10 -26.34 -1.32
CA GLN A 42 20.06 -26.05 -2.74
C GLN A 42 18.84 -26.74 -3.33
N ARG A 43 17.92 -25.97 -3.91
CA ARG A 43 16.72 -26.53 -4.55
C ARG A 43 17.18 -27.41 -5.73
N PRO A 44 16.69 -28.65 -5.87
CA PRO A 44 17.03 -29.48 -7.02
C PRO A 44 16.63 -28.76 -8.31
N GLN A 45 17.57 -28.57 -9.23
CA GLN A 45 17.34 -28.03 -10.57
C GLN A 45 16.51 -29.05 -11.35
N GLN A 46 15.19 -28.95 -11.31
CA GLN A 46 14.34 -29.72 -12.22
C GLN A 46 14.33 -29.01 -13.57
N GLN A 47 14.93 -29.64 -14.59
CA GLN A 47 14.82 -29.20 -15.97
C GLN A 47 13.37 -29.37 -16.41
N PHE A 48 12.66 -28.25 -16.54
CA PHE A 48 11.35 -28.23 -17.16
C PHE A 48 11.50 -28.63 -18.64
N PRO A 49 10.69 -29.58 -19.14
CA PRO A 49 10.69 -29.92 -20.57
C PRO A 49 10.40 -28.66 -21.39
N GLN A 50 11.27 -28.35 -22.35
CA GLN A 50 11.05 -27.26 -23.29
C GLN A 50 9.73 -27.52 -24.02
N ARG A 51 8.74 -26.62 -23.87
CA ARG A 51 7.54 -26.65 -24.69
C ARG A 51 7.99 -26.59 -26.15
N GLN A 52 7.85 -27.68 -26.88
CA GLN A 52 7.92 -27.65 -28.33
C GLN A 52 6.91 -26.62 -28.81
N GLN A 53 7.37 -25.68 -29.64
CA GLN A 53 6.54 -24.63 -30.23
C GLN A 53 5.50 -25.30 -31.13
N GLN A 54 4.36 -25.67 -30.58
CA GLN A 54 3.18 -26.00 -31.38
C GLN A 54 2.79 -24.71 -32.09
N GLN A 55 2.87 -24.72 -33.42
CA GLN A 55 2.43 -23.59 -34.24
C GLN A 55 0.97 -23.28 -33.88
N PHE A 56 0.74 -22.08 -33.36
CA PHE A 56 -0.60 -21.61 -33.09
C PHE A 56 -1.40 -21.62 -34.40
N PRO A 57 -2.67 -22.05 -34.39
CA PRO A 57 -3.49 -22.00 -35.59
C PRO A 57 -3.54 -20.56 -36.15
N PRO A 58 -3.65 -20.38 -37.47
CA PRO A 58 -3.71 -19.06 -38.08
C PRO A 58 -4.84 -18.26 -37.43
N GLN A 59 -4.56 -17.01 -37.09
CA GLN A 59 -5.51 -16.16 -36.38
C GLN A 59 -6.81 -16.06 -37.18
N ARG A 60 -7.95 -16.20 -36.48
CA ARG A 60 -9.28 -16.04 -37.06
C ARG A 60 -9.33 -14.71 -37.84
N PRO A 61 -9.89 -14.67 -39.05
CA PRO A 61 -10.08 -13.42 -39.78
C PRO A 61 -10.78 -12.41 -38.87
N GLN A 62 -10.18 -11.23 -38.70
CA GLN A 62 -10.81 -10.15 -37.95
C GLN A 62 -12.02 -9.70 -38.75
N GLN A 63 -13.20 -10.20 -38.39
CA GLN A 63 -14.43 -9.57 -38.81
C GLN A 63 -14.42 -8.18 -38.19
N GLN A 64 -14.43 -7.16 -39.05
CA GLN A 64 -14.59 -5.78 -38.61
C GLN A 64 -15.91 -5.71 -37.86
N ILE A 65 -15.83 -5.53 -36.54
CA ILE A 65 -16.98 -5.18 -35.74
C ILE A 65 -17.53 -3.90 -36.37
N PRO A 66 -18.79 -3.87 -36.86
CA PRO A 66 -19.37 -2.64 -37.37
C PRO A 66 -19.18 -1.60 -36.27
N GLN A 67 -18.60 -0.45 -36.62
CA GLN A 67 -18.45 0.66 -35.68
C GLN A 67 -19.85 1.11 -35.29
N GLN A 68 -20.45 0.47 -34.29
CA GLN A 68 -21.59 1.00 -33.61
C GLN A 68 -21.12 2.33 -33.06
N GLN A 69 -21.70 3.38 -33.64
CA GLN A 69 -21.58 4.78 -33.26
C GLN A 69 -21.19 4.91 -31.81
N GLN A 70 -20.10 5.65 -31.59
CA GLN A 70 -19.57 6.09 -30.31
C GLN A 70 -20.67 6.04 -29.26
N ARG A 71 -20.59 5.04 -28.37
CA ARG A 71 -21.44 4.96 -27.20
C ARG A 71 -21.45 6.37 -26.61
N PRO A 72 -22.59 7.08 -26.56
CA PRO A 72 -22.61 8.37 -25.88
C PRO A 72 -21.97 8.13 -24.52
N GLN A 73 -21.08 9.03 -24.08
CA GLN A 73 -20.70 9.05 -22.68
C GLN A 73 -21.98 9.39 -21.91
N GLN A 74 -22.83 8.38 -21.72
CA GLN A 74 -23.86 8.38 -20.71
C GLN A 74 -23.05 8.48 -19.43
N GLN A 75 -22.93 9.72 -18.94
CA GLN A 75 -22.62 10.00 -17.55
C GLN A 75 -23.43 8.98 -16.78
N ILE A 76 -22.75 8.05 -16.10
CA ILE A 76 -23.41 7.09 -15.24
C ILE A 76 -24.19 7.98 -14.28
N PRO A 77 -25.54 8.06 -14.38
CA PRO A 77 -26.30 8.82 -13.41
C PRO A 77 -25.89 8.21 -12.08
N GLN A 78 -25.61 9.03 -11.06
CA GLN A 78 -25.29 8.53 -9.72
C GLN A 78 -26.42 7.58 -9.31
N GLN A 79 -26.24 6.30 -9.61
CA GLN A 79 -27.21 5.26 -9.36
C GLN A 79 -27.17 5.17 -7.85
N GLN A 80 -28.12 5.86 -7.22
CA GLN A 80 -28.63 5.58 -5.91
C GLN A 80 -28.46 4.09 -5.71
N GLN A 81 -27.59 3.72 -4.77
CA GLN A 81 -27.20 2.34 -4.49
C GLN A 81 -28.47 1.57 -4.17
N GLN A 82 -29.16 1.10 -5.20
CA GLN A 82 -30.16 0.05 -5.08
C GLN A 82 -29.43 -1.05 -4.33
N PRO A 83 -30.00 -1.58 -3.24
CA PRO A 83 -29.31 -2.55 -2.40
C PRO A 83 -28.84 -3.67 -3.32
N GLN A 84 -27.56 -3.64 -3.67
CA GLN A 84 -26.93 -4.70 -4.41
C GLN A 84 -27.15 -5.89 -3.50
N GLN A 85 -27.94 -6.87 -3.95
CA GLN A 85 -28.19 -8.06 -3.15
C GLN A 85 -26.83 -8.59 -2.71
N CYS A 86 -26.51 -8.38 -1.45
CA CYS A 86 -25.14 -8.44 -1.01
C CYS A 86 -24.81 -9.89 -0.68
N ASN A 87 -24.63 -10.67 -1.75
CA ASN A 87 -24.47 -12.10 -1.70
C ASN A 87 -23.01 -12.50 -1.47
N ILE A 88 -22.38 -11.89 -0.45
CA ILE A 88 -20.99 -12.17 -0.10
C ILE A 88 -20.99 -13.17 1.05
N ILE A 89 -20.53 -14.38 0.73
CA ILE A 89 -20.32 -15.44 1.70
C ILE A 89 -18.89 -15.31 2.23
N CYS A 90 -18.74 -15.27 3.56
CA CYS A 90 -17.44 -15.41 4.20
C CYS A 90 -17.41 -16.65 5.08
N THR A 91 -16.21 -17.18 5.27
CA THR A 91 -15.91 -18.20 6.28
C THR A 91 -16.15 -17.64 7.69
N ALA A 92 -16.39 -18.54 8.64
CA ALA A 92 -16.50 -18.23 10.07
C ALA A 92 -15.12 -18.21 10.78
N GLU A 93 -14.05 -17.96 10.02
CA GLU A 93 -12.70 -17.88 10.59
C GLU A 93 -12.54 -16.61 11.44
N TYR A 94 -11.84 -16.74 12.57
CA TYR A 94 -11.50 -15.61 13.43
C TYR A 94 -10.05 -15.18 13.18
N ASN A 95 -9.88 -14.20 12.29
CA ASN A 95 -8.62 -13.55 11.93
C ASN A 95 -8.83 -12.03 11.99
N PRO A 96 -8.97 -11.46 13.21
CA PRO A 96 -9.56 -10.15 13.41
C PRO A 96 -8.78 -9.04 12.72
N VAL A 97 -9.48 -8.00 12.28
CA VAL A 97 -8.89 -6.78 11.73
C VAL A 97 -9.55 -5.54 12.31
N CYS A 98 -8.75 -4.55 12.66
CA CYS A 98 -9.19 -3.24 13.10
C CYS A 98 -9.31 -2.34 11.87
N ALA A 99 -10.49 -1.76 11.69
CA ALA A 99 -10.75 -0.82 10.63
C ALA A 99 -11.31 0.49 11.19
N THR A 100 -11.07 1.57 10.48
CA THR A 100 -11.48 2.93 10.80
C THR A 100 -12.47 3.44 9.76
N ARG A 101 -13.50 4.15 10.19
CA ARG A 101 -14.42 4.86 9.30
C ARG A 101 -14.73 6.19 9.94
N ASN A 102 -14.28 7.27 9.30
CA ASN A 102 -14.27 8.61 9.90
C ASN A 102 -13.52 8.57 11.25
N GLU A 103 -14.19 8.87 12.37
CA GLU A 103 -13.64 8.84 13.72
C GLU A 103 -13.94 7.53 14.47
N GLU A 104 -14.69 6.61 13.85
CA GLU A 104 -15.07 5.33 14.44
C GLU A 104 -13.99 4.28 14.17
N ARG A 105 -13.72 3.42 15.17
CA ARG A 105 -12.89 2.21 15.00
C ARG A 105 -13.70 0.98 15.37
N ARG A 106 -13.63 -0.04 14.53
CA ARG A 106 -14.33 -1.31 14.74
C ARG A 106 -13.44 -2.49 14.40
N THR A 107 -13.58 -3.55 15.20
CA THR A 107 -12.98 -4.85 14.88
C THR A 107 -13.95 -5.66 14.04
N PHE A 108 -13.45 -6.25 12.95
CA PHE A 108 -14.15 -7.24 12.13
C PHE A 108 -13.49 -8.60 12.35
N ASP A 109 -14.28 -9.68 12.43
CA ASP A 109 -13.74 -11.02 12.72
C ASP A 109 -12.76 -11.53 11.66
N ASN A 110 -12.91 -11.07 10.41
CA ASN A 110 -11.95 -11.30 9.34
C ASN A 110 -12.04 -10.25 8.23
N ARG A 111 -11.06 -10.24 7.33
CA ARG A 111 -10.98 -9.32 6.18
C ARG A 111 -12.17 -9.45 5.22
N CYS A 112 -12.76 -10.64 5.12
CA CYS A 112 -13.91 -10.84 4.24
C CYS A 112 -15.15 -10.11 4.77
N LEU A 113 -15.40 -10.15 6.09
CA LEU A 113 -16.49 -9.41 6.73
C LEU A 113 -16.33 -7.89 6.58
N LEU A 114 -15.11 -7.37 6.71
CA LEU A 114 -14.80 -5.96 6.41
C LEU A 114 -15.18 -5.58 4.97
N ARG A 115 -14.77 -6.39 4.00
CA ARG A 115 -15.08 -6.16 2.58
C ARG A 115 -16.58 -6.24 2.32
N ARG A 116 -17.26 -7.20 2.95
CA ARG A 116 -18.70 -7.37 2.87
C ARG A 116 -19.41 -6.08 3.27
N GLU A 117 -19.08 -5.55 4.43
CA GLU A 117 -19.64 -4.28 4.91
C GLU A 117 -19.42 -3.15 3.87
N ASN A 118 -18.21 -3.00 3.33
CA ASN A 118 -17.94 -1.97 2.32
C ASN A 118 -18.69 -2.14 0.99
N GLN A 119 -19.09 -3.36 0.65
CA GLN A 119 -19.82 -3.67 -0.58
C GLN A 119 -21.34 -3.62 -0.39
N CYS A 120 -21.83 -3.96 0.81
CA CYS A 120 -23.25 -3.93 1.13
C CYS A 120 -23.75 -2.54 1.55
N ASN A 121 -22.88 -1.72 2.13
CA ASN A 121 -23.25 -0.46 2.75
C ASN A 121 -22.85 0.74 1.89
N ALA A 122 -23.60 1.83 2.04
CA ALA A 122 -23.27 3.11 1.44
C ALA A 122 -21.97 3.69 2.04
N PRO A 123 -21.23 4.52 1.29
CA PRO A 123 -20.03 5.20 1.79
C PRO A 123 -20.34 6.08 3.02
N PRO A 124 -19.33 6.40 3.85
CA PRO A 124 -17.91 6.09 3.66
C PRO A 124 -17.56 4.63 3.97
N GLN A 125 -16.60 4.10 3.21
CA GLN A 125 -16.08 2.75 3.40
C GLN A 125 -15.17 2.66 4.62
N TRP A 126 -15.13 1.49 5.24
CA TRP A 126 -14.17 1.14 6.27
C TRP A 126 -12.77 0.95 5.68
N GLU A 127 -11.80 1.65 6.24
CA GLU A 127 -10.39 1.53 5.92
C GLU A 127 -9.71 0.58 6.89
N LEU A 128 -8.91 -0.34 6.39
CA LEU A 128 -8.13 -1.22 7.25
C LEU A 128 -7.04 -0.42 7.97
N PHE A 129 -7.14 -0.32 9.30
CA PHE A 129 -6.15 0.36 10.13
C PHE A 129 -5.03 -0.58 10.59
N ARG A 130 -5.38 -1.77 11.10
CA ARG A 130 -4.41 -2.75 11.61
C ARG A 130 -4.97 -4.17 11.56
N LEU A 131 -4.08 -5.16 11.47
CA LEU A 131 -4.40 -6.54 11.81
C LEU A 131 -4.63 -6.70 13.33
N GLY A 132 -5.54 -7.59 13.72
CA GLY A 132 -5.93 -7.81 15.10
C GLY A 132 -7.13 -6.97 15.54
N ILE A 133 -7.47 -7.08 16.82
CA ILE A 133 -8.51 -6.26 17.47
C ILE A 133 -8.08 -4.79 17.55
N CYS A 134 -9.04 -3.87 17.57
CA CYS A 134 -8.74 -2.47 17.87
C CYS A 134 -8.27 -2.32 19.32
N ALA A 135 -7.03 -1.87 19.50
CA ALA A 135 -6.51 -1.54 20.83
C ALA A 135 -7.13 -0.22 21.33
N PRO A 136 -7.40 -0.09 22.64
CA PRO A 136 -7.74 1.20 23.21
C PRO A 136 -6.59 2.18 22.99
N ILE A 137 -6.92 3.44 22.78
CA ILE A 137 -5.92 4.50 22.69
C ILE A 137 -5.34 4.66 24.09
N LEU A 138 -4.19 4.05 24.35
CA LEU A 138 -3.44 4.33 25.57
C LEU A 138 -2.89 5.75 25.41
N GLN A 139 -3.58 6.72 26.00
CA GLN A 139 -3.05 8.07 26.18
C GLN A 139 -1.98 7.98 27.27
N THR A 140 -0.72 7.99 26.86
CA THR A 140 0.44 8.19 27.74
C THR A 140 0.77 9.66 27.86
#